data_AF-A0A2A2LAD9-F1
#
_entry.id   AF-A0A2A2LAD9-F1
#
_cell.length_a   1.000
_cell.length_b   1.000
_cell.length_c   1.000
_cell.angle_alpha   90.00
_cell.angle_beta   90.00
_cell.angle_gamma   90.00
#
_symmetry.space_group_name_H-M   'P 1'
#
loop_
_entity.id
_entity.type
_entity.pdbx_description
1 polymer ?
#
loop_
_entity_poly.entity_id
_entity_poly.type
_entity_poly.pdbx_seq_one_letter_code
_entity_poly.pdbx_strand_id
1 'polypeptide(L)'
;MSSDYEKYDAVLLSLATQMSGGVPQLLDVLFSFLSRKTDFYTGAPLEEARKMVLNAFDTHSQEALKLAEEARKKKEEDERKLTERRAARKAKEEAEILASANQSKVVELTDEEAAEFERQQKTKENEKEEKSIDKNEGKDAEEEEDEKGKIKPNAGNGADLDNYKWTQTLDEIDLTVPLKVGFPVKTRDVVVKIEKSHLYVGVKGHPPIIDGKLRAQIKVENSSWTLEKSSVVVLNLEKVNGMEWWDHLIEGDPIINTKKVQPENSKLSDLDGETRAMVRIFHEKTIPLSTLKILVVSVL
;
A
#
# COMPACT_ATOMS: atom_id res chain seq x y z
N MET A 1 14.38 33.55 7.47
CA MET A 1 13.26 34.50 7.57
C MET A 1 11.89 33.82 7.80
N SER A 2 11.73 32.49 7.69
CA SER A 2 10.38 31.87 7.79
C SER A 2 9.75 31.90 9.19
N SER A 3 10.56 31.81 10.25
CA SER A 3 10.08 31.74 11.64
C SER A 3 9.16 32.89 12.07
N ASP A 4 9.25 34.06 11.43
CA ASP A 4 8.43 35.22 11.78
C ASP A 4 7.09 35.28 11.05
N TYR A 5 6.92 34.54 9.95
CA TYR A 5 5.68 34.48 9.19
C TYR A 5 4.74 33.40 9.73
N GLU A 6 5.29 32.29 10.22
CA GLU A 6 4.56 31.14 10.75
C GLU A 6 3.59 31.51 11.91
N LYS A 7 3.86 32.60 12.64
CA LYS A 7 2.96 33.10 13.70
C LYS A 7 1.60 33.56 13.18
N TYR A 8 1.48 33.87 11.89
CA TYR A 8 0.23 34.28 11.26
C TYR A 8 -0.53 33.12 10.60
N ASP A 9 0.08 31.94 10.48
CA ASP A 9 -0.49 30.80 9.76
C ASP A 9 -1.83 30.36 10.34
N ALA A 10 -1.95 30.32 11.68
CA ALA A 10 -3.20 29.94 12.33
C ALA A 10 -4.37 30.87 11.95
N VAL A 11 -4.11 32.18 11.83
CA VAL A 11 -5.13 33.17 11.45
C VAL A 11 -5.45 33.05 9.96
N LEU A 12 -4.44 32.92 9.11
CA LEU A 12 -4.61 32.80 7.66
C LEU A 12 -5.32 31.49 7.28
N LEU A 13 -4.99 30.38 7.95
CA LEU A 13 -5.65 29.08 7.76
C LEU A 13 -7.09 29.11 8.27
N SER A 14 -7.35 29.74 9.42
CA SER A 14 -8.73 29.94 9.89
C SER A 14 -9.56 30.77 8.92
N LEU A 15 -8.96 31.78 8.28
CA LEU A 15 -9.64 32.60 7.27
C LEU A 15 -9.89 31.80 5.99
N ALA A 16 -8.90 31.04 5.52
CA ALA A 16 -8.99 30.22 4.32
C ALA A 16 -10.04 29.10 4.45
N THR A 17 -10.14 28.45 5.62
CA THR A 17 -11.10 27.36 5.87
C THR A 17 -12.55 27.85 5.94
N GLN A 18 -12.78 29.11 6.31
CA GLN A 18 -14.12 29.72 6.31
C GLN A 18 -14.58 30.16 4.91
N MET A 19 -13.67 30.21 3.94
CA MET A 19 -13.95 30.64 2.58
C MET A 19 -14.27 29.45 1.68
N SER A 20 -15.52 29.35 1.22
CA SER A 20 -15.97 28.27 0.32
C SER A 20 -15.33 28.32 -1.07
N GLY A 21 -14.80 29.48 -1.47
CA GLY A 21 -14.14 29.70 -2.76
C GLY A 21 -12.62 29.49 -2.73
N GLY A 22 -12.06 28.97 -1.62
CA GLY A 22 -10.65 28.62 -1.51
C GLY A 22 -9.68 29.80 -1.70
N VAL A 23 -8.48 29.50 -2.21
CA VAL A 23 -7.39 30.47 -2.38
C VAL A 23 -7.76 31.66 -3.29
N PRO A 24 -8.47 31.50 -4.43
CA PRO A 24 -8.89 32.64 -5.24
C PRO A 24 -9.76 33.64 -4.47
N GLN A 25 -10.70 33.15 -3.66
CA GLN A 25 -11.55 34.00 -2.82
C GLN A 25 -10.75 34.68 -1.71
N LEU A 26 -9.79 33.98 -1.11
CA LEU A 26 -8.91 34.54 -0.09
C LEU A 26 -8.09 35.73 -0.62
N LEU A 27 -7.53 35.59 -1.82
CA LEU A 27 -6.77 36.67 -2.46
C LEU A 27 -7.68 37.85 -2.81
N ASP A 28 -8.88 37.59 -3.35
CA ASP A 28 -9.84 38.66 -3.64
C ASP A 28 -10.23 39.44 -2.37
N VAL A 29 -10.54 38.73 -1.28
CA VAL A 29 -10.85 39.35 0.01
C VAL A 29 -9.67 40.16 0.55
N LEU A 30 -8.44 39.68 0.39
CA LEU A 30 -7.23 40.40 0.80
C LEU A 30 -7.06 41.71 0.00
N PHE A 31 -7.13 41.66 -1.33
CA PHE A 31 -7.04 42.86 -2.17
C PHE A 31 -8.20 43.83 -1.93
N SER A 32 -9.39 43.29 -1.67
CA SER A 32 -10.58 44.04 -1.29
C SER A 32 -10.42 44.70 0.09
N PHE A 33 -9.73 44.06 1.03
CA PHE A 33 -9.36 44.66 2.32
C PHE A 33 -8.36 45.80 2.13
N LEU A 34 -7.30 45.58 1.34
CA LEU A 34 -6.29 46.61 1.05
C LEU A 34 -6.93 47.86 0.43
N SER A 35 -7.88 47.71 -0.49
CA SER A 35 -8.55 48.88 -1.10
C SER A 35 -9.41 49.69 -0.13
N ARG A 36 -9.99 49.05 0.89
CA ARG A 36 -10.89 49.72 1.84
C ARG A 36 -10.21 50.24 3.10
N LYS A 37 -9.11 49.60 3.52
CA LYS A 37 -8.52 49.79 4.84
C LYS A 37 -7.08 50.28 4.82
N THR A 38 -6.47 50.37 3.65
CA THR A 38 -5.11 50.90 3.49
C THR A 38 -5.06 51.89 2.34
N ASP A 39 -3.94 52.59 2.22
CA ASP A 39 -3.59 53.46 1.11
C ASP A 39 -2.87 52.69 -0.01
N PHE A 40 -2.95 51.36 -0.05
CA PHE A 40 -2.16 50.53 -0.97
C PHE A 40 -2.32 50.91 -2.45
N TYR A 41 -3.51 51.34 -2.87
CA TYR A 41 -3.78 51.76 -4.26
C TYR A 41 -3.70 53.28 -4.49
N THR A 42 -3.54 54.08 -3.44
CA THR A 42 -3.64 55.55 -3.50
C THR A 42 -2.41 56.28 -2.96
N GLY A 43 -1.58 55.61 -2.15
CA GLY A 43 -0.39 56.17 -1.49
C GLY A 43 0.86 56.18 -2.37
N ALA A 44 0.91 55.34 -3.41
CA ALA A 44 2.01 55.27 -4.37
C ALA A 44 1.48 55.02 -5.80
N PRO A 45 2.28 55.22 -6.86
CA PRO A 45 1.88 54.88 -8.22
C PRO A 45 1.47 53.40 -8.34
N LEU A 46 0.39 53.12 -9.07
CA LEU A 46 -0.16 51.76 -9.21
C LEU A 46 0.88 50.72 -9.67
N GLU A 47 1.83 51.12 -10.50
CA GLU A 47 2.91 50.23 -10.97
C GLU A 47 3.81 49.74 -9.83
N GLU A 48 4.05 50.56 -8.80
CA GLU A 48 4.85 50.16 -7.65
C GLU A 48 4.09 49.17 -6.76
N ALA A 49 2.80 49.41 -6.54
CA ALA A 49 1.92 48.48 -5.82
C ALA A 49 1.83 47.12 -6.54
N ARG A 50 1.69 47.13 -7.88
CA ARG A 50 1.68 45.93 -8.70
C ARG A 50 3.03 45.17 -8.63
N LYS A 51 4.14 45.90 -8.74
CA LYS A 51 5.49 45.32 -8.62
C LYS A 51 5.71 44.69 -7.25
N MET A 52 5.20 45.29 -6.18
CA MET A 52 5.30 44.73 -4.83
C MET A 52 4.65 43.35 -4.73
N VAL A 53 3.43 43.19 -5.27
CA VAL A 53 2.72 41.90 -5.27
C VAL A 53 3.47 40.84 -6.08
N LEU A 54 3.92 41.22 -7.28
CA LEU A 54 4.65 40.29 -8.16
C LEU A 54 5.98 39.85 -7.56
N ASN A 55 6.74 40.77 -6.96
CA ASN A 55 7.98 40.43 -6.28
C ASN A 55 7.77 39.46 -5.11
N ALA A 56 6.69 39.65 -4.33
CA ALA A 56 6.35 38.73 -3.24
C ALA A 56 5.99 37.34 -3.79
N PHE A 57 5.20 37.27 -4.87
CA PHE A 57 4.88 36.02 -5.55
C PHE A 57 6.14 35.31 -6.08
N ASP A 58 7.02 36.04 -6.77
CA ASP A 58 8.24 35.48 -7.35
C ASP A 58 9.18 34.94 -6.27
N THR A 59 9.32 35.67 -5.16
CA THR A 59 10.17 35.25 -4.03
C THR A 59 9.67 33.92 -3.44
N HIS A 60 8.39 33.85 -3.08
CA HIS A 60 7.83 32.66 -2.44
C HIS A 60 7.68 31.48 -3.41
N SER A 61 7.40 31.73 -4.69
CA SER A 61 7.34 30.68 -5.71
C SER A 61 8.72 30.06 -5.98
N GLN A 62 9.79 30.86 -6.05
CA GLN A 62 11.15 30.34 -6.20
C GLN A 62 11.58 29.49 -5.02
N GLU A 63 11.31 29.94 -3.79
CA GLU A 63 11.60 29.15 -2.59
C GLU A 63 10.83 27.81 -2.58
N ALA A 64 9.53 27.84 -2.89
CA ALA A 64 8.70 26.64 -2.94
C ALA A 64 9.17 25.65 -4.02
N LEU A 65 9.51 26.14 -5.22
CA LEU A 65 10.03 25.31 -6.31
C LEU A 65 11.38 24.68 -5.94
N LYS A 66 12.28 25.44 -5.30
CA LYS A 66 13.58 24.94 -4.85
C LYS A 66 13.41 23.84 -3.79
N LEU A 67 12.55 24.04 -2.80
CA LEU A 67 12.22 23.03 -1.78
C LEU A 67 11.64 21.75 -2.41
N ALA A 68 10.75 21.89 -3.40
CA ALA A 68 10.19 20.74 -4.13
C ALA A 68 11.26 19.99 -4.94
N GLU A 69 12.18 20.71 -5.58
CA GLU A 69 13.29 20.11 -6.32
C GLU A 69 14.28 19.37 -5.40
N GLU A 70 14.62 19.96 -4.26
CA GLU A 70 15.48 19.34 -3.24
C GLU A 70 14.81 18.08 -2.66
N ALA A 71 13.51 18.13 -2.36
CA ALA A 71 12.75 16.97 -1.91
C ALA A 71 12.72 15.85 -2.96
N ARG A 72 12.55 16.19 -4.24
CA ARG A 72 12.60 15.23 -5.35
C ARG A 72 13.97 14.57 -5.47
N LYS A 73 15.05 15.37 -5.48
CA LYS A 73 16.43 14.87 -5.52
C LYS A 73 16.74 13.94 -4.36
N LYS A 74 16.29 14.29 -3.15
CA LYS A 74 16.47 13.44 -1.96
C LYS A 74 15.74 12.10 -2.10
N LYS A 75 14.50 12.12 -2.59
CA LYS A 75 13.72 10.90 -2.85
C LYS A 75 14.40 10.00 -3.89
N GLU A 76 14.90 10.57 -4.98
CA GLU A 76 15.65 9.85 -6.02
C GLU A 76 16.95 9.23 -5.48
N GLU A 77 17.69 9.97 -4.63
CA GLU A 77 18.92 9.46 -4.01
C GLU A 77 18.65 8.32 -3.02
N ASP A 78 17.60 8.46 -2.19
CA ASP A 78 17.18 7.43 -1.24
C ASP A 78 16.73 6.15 -1.97
N GLU A 79 16.02 6.31 -3.10
CA GLU A 79 15.63 5.19 -3.96
C GLU A 79 16.85 4.51 -4.60
N ARG A 80 17.81 5.28 -5.12
CA ARG A 80 19.06 4.72 -5.68
C ARG A 80 19.88 3.95 -4.64
N LYS A 81 20.03 4.50 -3.43
CA LYS A 81 20.72 3.80 -2.32
C LYS A 81 20.01 2.49 -1.94
N LEU A 82 18.67 2.50 -1.96
CA LEU A 82 17.88 1.31 -1.65
C LEU A 82 18.04 0.22 -2.72
N THR A 83 18.05 0.59 -4.01
CA THR A 83 18.24 -0.36 -5.11
C THR A 83 19.65 -0.93 -5.12
N GLU A 84 20.69 -0.11 -4.93
CA GLU A 84 22.08 -0.55 -4.80
C GLU A 84 22.26 -1.54 -3.63
N ARG A 85 21.67 -1.23 -2.45
CA ARG A 85 21.72 -2.13 -1.28
C ARG A 85 21.02 -3.47 -1.55
N ARG A 86 19.89 -3.46 -2.27
CA ARG A 86 19.17 -4.68 -2.66
C ARG A 86 20.00 -5.53 -3.65
N ALA A 87 20.63 -4.89 -4.64
CA ALA A 87 21.49 -5.58 -5.60
C ALA A 87 22.73 -6.21 -4.93
N ALA A 88 23.39 -5.47 -4.04
CA ALA A 88 24.54 -5.97 -3.28
C ALA A 88 24.17 -7.15 -2.37
N ARG A 89 22.97 -7.14 -1.76
CA ARG A 89 22.48 -8.27 -0.95
C ARG A 89 22.27 -9.51 -1.81
N LYS A 90 21.62 -9.37 -2.96
CA LYS A 90 21.40 -10.48 -3.91
C LYS A 90 22.72 -11.08 -4.40
N ALA A 91 23.68 -10.24 -4.80
CA ALA A 91 24.99 -10.69 -5.27
C ALA A 91 25.77 -11.45 -4.17
N LYS A 92 25.67 -11.01 -2.91
CA LYS A 92 26.29 -11.69 -1.78
C LYS A 92 25.64 -13.07 -1.52
N GLU A 93 24.31 -13.12 -1.55
CA GLU A 93 23.54 -14.36 -1.39
C GLU A 93 23.83 -15.37 -2.51
N GLU A 94 23.89 -14.92 -3.77
CA GLU A 94 24.29 -15.75 -4.91
C GLU A 94 25.73 -16.27 -4.79
N ALA A 95 26.68 -15.43 -4.33
CA ALA A 95 28.06 -15.85 -4.11
C ALA A 95 28.20 -16.87 -2.97
N GLU A 96 27.39 -16.74 -1.91
CA GLU A 96 27.36 -17.69 -0.79
C GLU A 96 26.77 -19.04 -1.22
N ILE A 97 25.72 -19.04 -2.05
CA ILE A 97 25.16 -20.24 -2.67
C ILE A 97 26.21 -20.92 -3.56
N LEU A 98 26.90 -20.19 -4.44
CA LEU A 98 27.94 -20.74 -5.32
C LEU A 98 29.15 -21.29 -4.52
N ALA A 99 29.55 -20.62 -3.45
CA ALA A 99 30.63 -21.09 -2.58
C ALA A 99 30.26 -22.37 -1.83
N SER A 100 29.01 -22.51 -1.39
CA SER A 100 28.51 -23.73 -0.75
C SER A 100 28.42 -24.90 -1.72
N ALA A 101 28.04 -24.66 -2.98
CA ALA A 101 28.00 -25.68 -4.04
C ALA A 101 29.41 -26.22 -4.40
N ASN A 102 30.45 -25.39 -4.31
CA ASN A 102 31.84 -25.79 -4.56
C ASN A 102 32.48 -26.56 -3.39
N GLN A 103 31.87 -26.60 -2.20
CA GLN A 103 32.38 -27.39 -1.06
C GLN A 103 31.84 -28.84 -1.02
N SER A 104 30.81 -29.17 -1.80
CA SER A 104 30.38 -30.55 -2.03
C SER A 104 31.28 -31.24 -3.07
N LYS A 105 32.32 -31.92 -2.58
CA LYS A 105 33.21 -32.81 -3.36
C LYS A 105 32.41 -34.01 -3.87
N VAL A 106 31.94 -33.94 -5.12
CA VAL A 106 31.38 -35.09 -5.85
C VAL A 106 32.55 -35.98 -6.29
N VAL A 107 32.62 -37.19 -5.73
CA VAL A 107 33.42 -38.31 -6.24
C VAL A 107 32.52 -39.11 -7.17
N GLU A 108 32.98 -39.34 -8.41
CA GLU A 108 32.28 -40.17 -9.40
C GLU A 108 32.14 -41.61 -8.89
N LEU A 109 30.89 -42.06 -8.72
CA LEU A 109 30.54 -43.47 -8.60
C LEU A 109 30.24 -44.01 -10.00
N THR A 110 30.96 -45.04 -10.39
CA THR A 110 30.90 -45.72 -11.69
C THR A 110 29.60 -46.52 -11.89
N ASP A 111 29.23 -46.66 -13.16
CA ASP A 111 27.96 -47.18 -13.73
C ASP A 111 27.52 -48.61 -13.33
N GLU A 112 28.15 -49.28 -12.37
CA GLU A 112 27.81 -50.66 -11.99
C GLU A 112 26.74 -50.76 -10.88
N GLU A 113 26.58 -49.76 -10.02
CA GLU A 113 25.59 -49.81 -8.92
C GLU A 113 24.18 -49.32 -9.33
N ALA A 114 24.05 -48.60 -10.45
CA ALA A 114 22.76 -48.17 -10.99
C ALA A 114 21.91 -49.34 -11.55
N ALA A 115 22.54 -50.46 -11.90
CA ALA A 115 21.86 -51.60 -12.52
C ALA A 115 21.16 -52.53 -11.50
N GLU A 116 21.56 -52.54 -10.23
CA GLU A 116 20.95 -53.41 -9.21
C GLU A 116 19.65 -52.84 -8.65
N PHE A 117 19.48 -51.51 -8.65
CA PHE A 117 18.27 -50.87 -8.15
C PHE A 117 17.07 -51.04 -9.11
N GLU A 118 17.31 -51.05 -10.43
CA GLU A 118 16.25 -51.28 -11.43
C GLU A 118 15.70 -52.71 -11.41
N ARG A 119 16.49 -53.70 -10.99
CA ARG A 119 16.05 -55.11 -10.92
C ARG A 119 15.08 -55.36 -9.77
N GLN A 120 15.14 -54.59 -8.68
CA GLN A 120 14.27 -54.79 -7.52
C GLN A 120 12.90 -54.09 -7.65
N GLN A 121 12.75 -53.08 -8.52
CA GLN A 121 11.45 -52.43 -8.74
C GLN A 121 10.58 -53.14 -9.77
N LYS A 122 11.17 -53.83 -10.76
CA LYS A 122 10.41 -54.57 -11.80
C LYS A 122 9.68 -55.82 -11.31
N THR A 123 9.93 -56.30 -10.09
CA THR A 123 9.27 -57.50 -9.54
C THR A 123 8.03 -57.21 -8.69
N LYS A 124 7.67 -55.93 -8.46
CA LYS A 124 6.50 -55.56 -7.63
C LYS A 124 5.35 -54.88 -8.37
N GLU A 125 5.48 -54.60 -9.67
CA GLU A 125 4.45 -53.91 -10.46
C GLU A 125 3.52 -54.82 -11.29
N ASN A 126 3.64 -56.15 -11.18
CA ASN A 126 2.86 -57.07 -12.02
C ASN A 126 1.65 -57.74 -11.35
N GLU A 127 1.18 -57.25 -10.20
CA GLU A 127 -0.12 -57.65 -9.68
C GLU A 127 -0.99 -56.44 -9.31
N LYS A 128 -1.90 -56.16 -10.25
CA LYS A 128 -3.27 -55.63 -10.06
C LYS A 128 -3.42 -54.11 -10.11
N GLU A 129 -3.51 -53.62 -11.34
CA GLU A 129 -4.64 -52.78 -11.72
C GLU A 129 -5.95 -53.50 -11.39
N GLU A 130 -6.73 -52.97 -10.45
CA GLU A 130 -8.12 -52.56 -10.68
C GLU A 130 -8.79 -52.09 -9.38
N LYS A 131 -9.44 -50.91 -9.47
CA LYS A 131 -10.46 -50.31 -8.59
C LYS A 131 -10.01 -49.45 -7.40
N SER A 132 -9.96 -48.15 -7.72
CA SER A 132 -10.76 -47.06 -7.15
C SER A 132 -10.66 -46.68 -5.66
N ILE A 133 -10.39 -45.39 -5.47
CA ILE A 133 -10.77 -44.48 -4.38
C ILE A 133 -9.79 -44.35 -3.20
N ASP A 134 -9.40 -43.08 -3.05
CA ASP A 134 -8.92 -42.33 -1.88
C ASP A 134 -7.42 -42.23 -1.62
N LYS A 135 -7.02 -40.96 -1.49
CA LYS A 135 -5.80 -40.38 -0.90
C LYS A 135 -4.45 -40.79 -1.47
N ASN A 136 -3.79 -39.79 -2.06
CA ASN A 136 -2.34 -39.74 -2.05
C ASN A 136 -1.90 -38.33 -1.64
N GLU A 137 -1.58 -38.19 -0.36
CA GLU A 137 -0.68 -37.17 0.16
C GLU A 137 0.75 -37.49 -0.33
N GLY A 138 1.54 -36.43 -0.52
CA GLY A 138 2.99 -36.54 -0.42
C GLY A 138 3.75 -36.09 -1.66
N LYS A 139 3.61 -34.82 -2.06
CA LYS A 139 4.64 -34.04 -2.78
C LYS A 139 4.26 -32.55 -2.89
N ASP A 140 3.97 -31.89 -1.77
CA ASP A 140 3.72 -30.44 -1.70
C ASP A 140 4.19 -29.87 -0.34
N ALA A 141 5.43 -30.17 0.07
CA ALA A 141 5.90 -29.87 1.42
C ALA A 141 6.66 -28.54 1.58
N GLU A 142 7.02 -27.84 0.49
CA GLU A 142 7.82 -26.59 0.59
C GLU A 142 7.05 -25.32 0.16
N GLU A 143 5.98 -25.42 -0.64
CA GLU A 143 5.12 -24.27 -0.98
C GLU A 143 3.91 -24.11 -0.03
N GLU A 144 3.53 -25.16 0.70
CA GLU A 144 2.36 -25.14 1.60
C GLU A 144 2.64 -24.59 3.01
N GLU A 145 3.91 -24.49 3.45
CA GLU A 145 4.21 -23.89 4.76
C GLU A 145 3.94 -22.38 4.78
N ASP A 146 4.11 -21.69 3.65
CA ASP A 146 3.96 -20.23 3.53
C ASP A 146 2.51 -19.75 3.40
N GLU A 147 1.58 -20.63 3.01
CA GLU A 147 0.14 -20.37 2.91
C GLU A 147 -0.65 -20.81 4.15
N LYS A 148 -0.04 -21.60 5.03
CA LYS A 148 -0.70 -22.15 6.23
C LYS A 148 -1.07 -21.02 7.21
N GLY A 149 -2.34 -20.65 7.24
CA GLY A 149 -2.91 -19.69 8.18
C GLY A 149 -3.12 -18.26 7.64
N LYS A 150 -2.79 -17.98 6.36
CA LYS A 150 -3.12 -16.68 5.74
C LYS A 150 -4.48 -16.74 5.05
N ILE A 151 -5.31 -15.73 5.27
CA ILE A 151 -6.65 -15.66 4.65
C ILE A 151 -6.57 -15.14 3.22
N LYS A 152 -7.51 -15.56 2.37
CA LYS A 152 -7.64 -15.05 1.01
C LYS A 152 -8.13 -13.60 1.04
N PRO A 153 -7.49 -12.65 0.32
CA PRO A 153 -7.99 -11.27 0.24
C PRO A 153 -9.41 -11.20 -0.33
N ASN A 154 -10.18 -10.20 0.12
CA ASN A 154 -11.48 -9.88 -0.48
C ASN A 154 -11.31 -9.18 -1.85
N ALA A 155 -12.43 -8.85 -2.51
CA ALA A 155 -12.40 -8.22 -3.84
C ALA A 155 -11.70 -6.86 -3.88
N GLY A 156 -11.62 -6.16 -2.74
CA GLY A 156 -10.87 -4.92 -2.59
C GLY A 156 -9.50 -5.12 -1.93
N ASN A 157 -8.90 -6.30 -2.08
CA ASN A 157 -7.53 -6.60 -1.63
C ASN A 157 -7.27 -6.45 -0.11
N GLY A 158 -8.31 -6.38 0.71
CA GLY A 158 -8.22 -6.38 2.17
C GLY A 158 -8.78 -7.67 2.75
N ALA A 159 -9.46 -7.58 3.90
CA ALA A 159 -10.07 -8.73 4.57
C ALA A 159 -11.47 -8.44 5.11
N ASP A 160 -12.25 -9.52 5.19
CA ASP A 160 -13.52 -9.56 5.87
C ASP A 160 -13.33 -10.26 7.23
N LEU A 161 -13.37 -9.48 8.32
CA LEU A 161 -13.27 -9.98 9.69
C LEU A 161 -14.64 -9.99 10.38
N ASP A 162 -14.72 -10.64 11.53
CA ASP A 162 -15.98 -10.76 12.31
C ASP A 162 -16.51 -9.42 12.82
N ASN A 163 -15.63 -8.44 13.04
CA ASN A 163 -15.96 -7.15 13.65
C ASN A 163 -15.98 -5.99 12.66
N TYR A 164 -15.26 -6.11 11.54
CA TYR A 164 -15.17 -5.07 10.52
C TYR A 164 -14.64 -5.67 9.21
N LYS A 165 -14.79 -4.92 8.12
CA LYS A 165 -14.27 -5.27 6.81
C LYS A 165 -13.42 -4.13 6.31
N TRP A 166 -12.34 -4.43 5.62
CA TRP A 166 -11.51 -3.40 5.02
C TRP A 166 -11.07 -3.80 3.62
N THR A 167 -10.87 -2.79 2.80
CA THR A 167 -10.33 -2.87 1.45
C THR A 167 -9.17 -1.88 1.34
N GLN A 168 -8.32 -2.06 0.35
CA GLN A 168 -7.17 -1.19 0.16
C GLN A 168 -6.80 -1.04 -1.32
N THR A 169 -6.20 0.10 -1.60
CA THR A 169 -5.38 0.34 -2.78
C THR A 169 -3.91 0.45 -2.34
N LEU A 170 -3.02 0.88 -3.23
CA LEU A 170 -1.63 1.19 -2.84
C LEU A 170 -1.55 2.40 -1.91
N ASP A 171 -2.48 3.35 -2.05
CA ASP A 171 -2.44 4.65 -1.38
C ASP A 171 -3.37 4.72 -0.16
N GLU A 172 -4.48 3.97 -0.16
CA GLU A 172 -5.56 4.16 0.80
C GLU A 172 -6.11 2.84 1.35
N ILE A 173 -6.82 2.94 2.48
CA ILE A 173 -7.57 1.87 3.12
C ILE A 173 -8.98 2.38 3.39
N ASP A 174 -9.98 1.65 2.92
CA ASP A 174 -11.38 1.87 3.27
C ASP A 174 -11.82 0.81 4.28
N LEU A 175 -12.37 1.24 5.40
CA LEU A 175 -12.75 0.40 6.52
C LEU A 175 -14.23 0.60 6.84
N THR A 176 -14.96 -0.50 6.97
CA THR A 176 -16.37 -0.55 7.33
C THR A 176 -16.55 -1.29 8.64
N VAL A 177 -17.04 -0.61 9.68
CA VAL A 177 -17.20 -1.12 11.04
C VAL A 177 -18.68 -1.11 11.45
N PRO A 178 -19.37 -2.26 11.39
CA PRO A 178 -20.74 -2.37 11.90
C PRO A 178 -20.78 -2.22 13.43
N LEU A 179 -21.56 -1.25 13.92
CA LEU A 179 -21.80 -1.05 15.34
C LEU A 179 -22.78 -2.12 15.83
N LYS A 180 -22.29 -3.09 16.62
CA LYS A 180 -23.08 -4.20 17.18
C LYS A 180 -23.94 -3.75 18.38
N VAL A 181 -24.75 -2.71 18.19
CA VAL A 181 -25.65 -2.16 19.21
C VAL A 181 -27.10 -2.22 18.72
N GLY A 182 -28.01 -2.59 19.62
CA GLY A 182 -29.43 -2.82 19.31
C GLY A 182 -30.27 -1.55 19.14
N PHE A 183 -29.66 -0.39 18.96
CA PHE A 183 -30.34 0.91 18.86
C PHE A 183 -29.66 1.81 17.83
N PRO A 184 -30.37 2.77 17.22
CA PRO A 184 -29.77 3.75 16.30
C PRO A 184 -28.75 4.64 17.02
N VAL A 185 -27.52 4.68 16.51
CA VAL A 185 -26.42 5.46 17.07
C VAL A 185 -26.36 6.84 16.44
N LYS A 186 -26.12 7.88 17.25
CA LYS A 186 -25.85 9.23 16.76
C LYS A 186 -24.35 9.48 16.72
N THR A 187 -23.88 10.35 15.84
CA THR A 187 -22.45 10.68 15.67
C THR A 187 -21.76 11.06 16.98
N ARG A 188 -22.45 11.81 17.87
CA ARG A 188 -21.92 12.22 19.18
C ARG A 188 -21.64 11.07 20.16
N ASP A 189 -22.26 9.92 19.93
CA ASP A 189 -22.15 8.73 20.75
C ASP A 189 -21.06 7.77 20.21
N VAL A 190 -20.54 8.04 19.00
CA VAL A 190 -19.41 7.32 18.39
C VAL A 190 -18.10 7.99 18.81
N VAL A 191 -17.11 7.18 19.16
CA VAL A 191 -15.75 7.62 19.47
C VAL A 191 -14.81 7.00 18.44
N VAL A 192 -14.29 7.84 17.54
CA VAL A 192 -13.25 7.47 16.59
C VAL A 192 -12.01 8.28 16.90
N LYS A 193 -10.86 7.62 17.13
CA LYS A 193 -9.56 8.28 17.22
C LYS A 193 -8.65 7.69 16.16
N ILE A 194 -8.23 8.56 15.24
CA ILE A 194 -7.30 8.21 14.17
C ILE A 194 -5.97 8.84 14.56
N GLU A 195 -5.00 8.01 14.92
CA GLU A 195 -3.64 8.43 15.24
C GLU A 195 -2.67 7.89 14.19
N LYS A 196 -1.45 8.43 14.18
CA LYS A 196 -0.46 8.11 13.13
C LYS A 196 -0.20 6.61 12.98
N SER A 197 -0.28 5.85 14.06
CA SER A 197 -0.05 4.40 14.09
C SER A 197 -1.03 3.64 14.98
N HIS A 198 -2.16 4.25 15.36
CA HIS A 198 -3.14 3.61 16.25
C HIS A 198 -4.55 3.99 15.80
N LEU A 199 -5.46 3.03 15.89
CA LEU A 199 -6.86 3.24 15.53
C LEU A 199 -7.76 2.81 16.69
N TYR A 200 -8.66 3.70 17.08
CA TYR A 200 -9.71 3.43 18.05
C TYR A 200 -11.08 3.69 17.42
N VAL A 201 -11.97 2.70 17.47
CA VAL A 201 -13.37 2.81 17.02
C VAL A 201 -14.27 2.15 18.05
N GLY A 202 -15.21 2.90 18.61
CA GLY A 202 -16.18 2.37 19.57
C GLY A 202 -17.39 3.27 19.77
N VAL A 203 -18.34 2.79 20.57
CA VAL A 203 -19.51 3.54 21.02
C VAL A 203 -19.33 3.89 22.50
N LYS A 204 -19.65 5.12 22.89
CA LYS A 204 -19.52 5.59 24.26
C LYS A 204 -20.30 4.68 25.22
N GLY A 205 -19.61 4.17 26.23
CA GLY A 205 -20.20 3.26 27.23
C GLY A 205 -20.21 1.78 26.82
N HIS A 206 -19.67 1.43 25.65
CA HIS A 206 -19.51 0.05 25.20
C HIS A 206 -18.02 -0.28 25.01
N PRO A 207 -17.63 -1.58 25.01
CA PRO A 207 -16.28 -2.00 24.62
C PRO A 207 -15.91 -1.48 23.22
N PRO A 208 -14.65 -1.09 22.98
CA PRO A 208 -14.20 -0.71 21.65
C PRO A 208 -14.32 -1.90 20.69
N ILE A 209 -14.69 -1.61 19.45
CA ILE A 209 -14.72 -2.59 18.36
C ILE A 209 -13.31 -2.74 17.78
N ILE A 210 -12.59 -1.62 17.69
CA ILE A 210 -11.19 -1.56 17.29
C ILE A 210 -10.46 -0.74 18.33
N ASP A 211 -9.40 -1.29 18.88
CA ASP A 211 -8.43 -0.58 19.70
C ASP A 211 -7.07 -1.25 19.51
N GLY A 212 -6.27 -0.74 18.60
CA GLY A 212 -5.02 -1.39 18.28
C GLY A 212 -4.10 -0.59 17.36
N LYS A 213 -2.85 -1.05 17.34
CA LYS A 213 -1.78 -0.46 16.56
C LYS A 213 -1.95 -0.83 15.09
N LEU A 214 -1.88 0.17 14.22
CA LEU A 214 -1.91 -0.03 12.77
C LEU A 214 -0.63 -0.70 12.28
N ARG A 215 -0.73 -1.50 11.21
CA ARG A 215 0.42 -2.14 10.54
C ARG A 215 1.53 -1.14 10.19
N ALA A 216 1.18 0.03 9.66
CA ALA A 216 2.11 1.09 9.29
C ALA A 216 1.49 2.48 9.53
N GLN A 217 2.27 3.53 9.24
CA GLN A 217 1.82 4.90 9.49
C GLN A 217 0.84 5.40 8.42
N ILE A 218 -0.14 6.17 8.87
CA ILE A 218 -1.14 6.86 8.03
C ILE A 218 -0.99 8.38 8.15
N LYS A 219 -1.47 9.12 7.13
CA LYS A 219 -1.58 10.58 7.15
C LYS A 219 -2.90 10.95 7.83
N VAL A 220 -2.81 11.34 9.09
CA VAL A 220 -4.00 11.61 9.92
C VAL A 220 -4.81 12.76 9.34
N GLU A 221 -4.15 13.83 8.85
CA GLU A 221 -4.83 14.98 8.25
C GLU A 221 -5.70 14.65 7.02
N ASN A 222 -5.37 13.58 6.30
CA ASN A 222 -6.09 13.16 5.10
C ASN A 222 -7.01 11.96 5.34
N SER A 223 -7.03 11.44 6.58
CA SER A 223 -7.91 10.35 6.95
C SER A 223 -9.23 10.90 7.47
N SER A 224 -10.35 10.26 7.14
CA SER A 224 -11.67 10.72 7.54
C SER A 224 -12.58 9.57 7.96
N TRP A 225 -13.66 9.89 8.66
CA TRP A 225 -14.67 8.91 9.03
C TRP A 225 -16.08 9.51 8.95
N THR A 226 -17.06 8.64 8.70
CA THR A 226 -18.47 8.99 8.67
C THR A 226 -19.30 7.91 9.36
N LEU A 227 -20.53 8.25 9.75
CA LEU A 227 -21.50 7.31 10.30
C LEU A 227 -22.64 7.13 9.29
N GLU A 228 -22.71 5.95 8.69
CA GLU A 228 -23.76 5.57 7.76
C GLU A 228 -24.91 4.85 8.46
N LYS A 229 -26.14 5.16 8.03
CA LYS A 229 -27.39 4.48 8.45
C LYS A 229 -27.56 4.36 9.98
N SER A 230 -26.92 5.24 10.75
CA SER A 230 -26.91 5.23 12.23
C SER A 230 -26.40 3.91 12.84
N SER A 231 -25.63 3.11 12.11
CA SER A 231 -25.18 1.79 12.58
C SER A 231 -23.86 1.31 12.00
N VAL A 232 -23.28 1.99 11.01
CA VAL A 232 -22.02 1.57 10.37
C VAL A 232 -21.06 2.74 10.32
N VAL A 233 -19.87 2.59 10.91
CA VAL A 233 -18.81 3.60 10.79
C VAL A 233 -17.98 3.25 9.55
N VAL A 234 -17.83 4.21 8.65
CA VAL A 234 -16.98 4.08 7.47
C VAL A 234 -15.78 5.00 7.65
N LEU A 235 -14.57 4.48 7.47
CA LEU A 235 -13.33 5.22 7.57
C LEU A 235 -12.56 5.11 6.25
N ASN A 236 -11.93 6.21 5.84
CA ASN A 236 -10.94 6.23 4.77
C ASN A 236 -9.61 6.69 5.40
N LEU A 237 -8.57 5.87 5.25
CA LEU A 237 -7.25 6.10 5.84
C LEU A 237 -6.21 6.20 4.71
N GLU A 238 -5.51 7.32 4.64
CA GLU A 238 -4.44 7.50 3.65
C GLU A 238 -3.10 6.99 4.20
N LYS A 239 -2.45 6.08 3.46
CA LYS A 239 -1.14 5.54 3.83
C LYS A 239 -0.06 6.61 3.67
N VAL A 240 0.93 6.61 4.56
CA VAL A 240 2.15 7.41 4.33
C VAL A 240 2.97 6.81 3.18
N ASN A 241 3.00 5.48 3.09
CA ASN A 241 3.71 4.73 2.05
C ASN A 241 2.74 4.23 0.97
N GLY A 242 2.57 5.00 -0.11
CA GLY A 242 1.69 4.69 -1.26
C GLY A 242 2.20 3.58 -2.20
N MET A 243 3.09 2.71 -1.75
CA MET A 243 3.66 1.62 -2.56
C MET A 243 3.65 0.28 -1.80
N GLU A 244 2.82 0.16 -0.77
CA GLU A 244 2.81 -1.01 0.13
C GLU A 244 1.41 -1.59 0.31
N TRP A 245 1.29 -2.88 0.02
CA TRP A 245 0.13 -3.69 0.35
C TRP A 245 0.19 -4.11 1.81
N TRP A 246 -0.84 -3.78 2.57
CA TRP A 246 -0.94 -4.18 3.96
C TRP A 246 -1.42 -5.61 4.02
N ASP A 247 -0.74 -6.43 4.83
CA ASP A 247 -1.11 -7.83 5.05
C ASP A 247 -2.11 -7.98 6.22
N HIS A 248 -2.26 -6.95 7.05
CA HIS A 248 -3.29 -6.81 8.08
C HIS A 248 -3.53 -5.33 8.39
N LEU A 249 -4.67 -5.00 9.02
CA LEU A 249 -4.97 -3.63 9.43
C LEU A 249 -4.39 -3.32 10.81
N ILE A 250 -4.77 -4.13 11.80
CA ILE A 250 -4.35 -3.99 13.21
C ILE A 250 -3.40 -5.12 13.56
N GLU A 251 -2.32 -4.80 14.30
CA GLU A 251 -1.38 -5.81 14.80
C GLU A 251 -2.14 -6.87 15.62
N GLY A 252 -2.04 -8.13 15.22
CA GLY A 252 -2.74 -9.27 15.84
C GLY A 252 -3.95 -9.78 15.05
N ASP A 253 -4.38 -9.06 14.01
CA ASP A 253 -5.40 -9.56 13.07
C ASP A 253 -4.87 -10.73 12.20
N PRO A 254 -5.77 -11.55 11.65
CA PRO A 254 -5.42 -12.52 10.63
C PRO A 254 -4.74 -11.86 9.42
N ILE A 255 -3.64 -12.46 8.98
CA ILE A 255 -2.81 -11.95 7.88
C ILE A 255 -3.39 -12.43 6.55
N ILE A 256 -3.57 -11.52 5.59
CA ILE A 256 -3.95 -11.85 4.21
C ILE A 256 -2.76 -12.31 3.38
N ASN A 257 -3.00 -13.18 2.40
CA ASN A 257 -1.97 -13.54 1.43
C ASN A 257 -1.84 -12.43 0.36
N THR A 258 -0.91 -11.51 0.57
CA THR A 258 -0.64 -10.39 -0.35
C THR A 258 -0.15 -10.82 -1.74
N LYS A 259 0.30 -12.07 -1.92
CA LYS A 259 0.62 -12.61 -3.26
C LYS A 259 -0.62 -12.80 -4.13
N LYS A 260 -1.82 -12.86 -3.54
CA LYS A 260 -3.11 -13.07 -4.23
C LYS A 260 -3.88 -11.75 -4.48
N VAL A 261 -3.27 -10.60 -4.19
CA VAL A 261 -3.84 -9.26 -4.41
C VAL A 261 -3.82 -8.89 -5.89
N GLN A 262 -4.90 -8.26 -6.37
CA GLN A 262 -5.05 -7.84 -7.76
C GLN A 262 -4.97 -6.30 -7.86
N PRO A 263 -3.89 -5.71 -8.39
CA PRO A 263 -3.79 -4.26 -8.55
C PRO A 263 -4.80 -3.73 -9.59
N GLU A 264 -5.39 -2.56 -9.35
CA GLU A 264 -6.44 -2.00 -10.21
C GLU A 264 -6.02 -1.78 -11.66
N ASN A 265 -4.73 -1.53 -11.91
CA ASN A 265 -4.19 -1.28 -13.25
C ASN A 265 -3.93 -2.59 -14.07
N SER A 266 -4.49 -3.72 -13.64
CA SER A 266 -4.17 -5.05 -14.17
C SER A 266 -4.84 -5.42 -15.51
N LYS A 267 -5.56 -4.52 -16.18
CA LYS A 267 -5.94 -4.79 -17.57
C LYS A 267 -4.72 -4.56 -18.45
N LEU A 268 -4.06 -5.65 -18.86
CA LEU A 268 -2.98 -5.61 -19.85
C LEU A 268 -3.39 -4.78 -21.07
N SER A 269 -4.63 -4.95 -21.55
CA SER A 269 -5.60 -3.85 -21.74
C SER A 269 -5.08 -2.47 -22.12
N ASP A 270 -4.67 -1.77 -21.09
CA ASP A 270 -4.57 -0.32 -21.09
C ASP A 270 -3.09 0.11 -21.10
N LEU A 271 -2.18 -0.87 -21.17
CA LEU A 271 -0.73 -0.69 -21.31
C LEU A 271 -0.31 -0.73 -22.78
N ASP A 272 0.66 0.11 -23.16
CA ASP A 272 1.29 0.10 -24.47
C ASP A 272 2.09 -1.18 -24.72
N GLY A 273 2.35 -1.49 -25.99
CA GLY A 273 2.88 -2.79 -26.42
C GLY A 273 4.21 -3.20 -25.77
N GLU A 274 5.06 -2.23 -25.46
CA GLU A 274 6.36 -2.46 -24.80
C GLU A 274 6.21 -2.80 -23.31
N THR A 275 5.36 -2.08 -22.58
CA THR A 275 5.11 -2.36 -21.15
C THR A 275 4.40 -3.71 -20.97
N ARG A 276 3.50 -4.07 -21.89
CA ARG A 276 2.88 -5.41 -21.94
C ARG A 276 3.90 -6.53 -22.13
N ALA A 277 4.90 -6.32 -23.00
CA ALA A 277 5.94 -7.30 -23.26
C ALA A 277 6.82 -7.52 -22.01
N MET A 278 7.17 -6.45 -21.30
CA MET A 278 7.95 -6.53 -20.06
C MET A 278 7.18 -7.22 -18.93
N VAL A 279 5.87 -6.94 -18.80
CA VAL A 279 4.99 -7.62 -17.82
C VAL A 279 4.81 -9.11 -18.15
N ARG A 280 4.68 -9.48 -19.45
CA ARG A 280 4.66 -10.90 -19.87
C ARG A 280 5.96 -11.62 -19.52
N ILE A 281 7.10 -11.01 -19.83
CA ILE A 281 8.43 -11.57 -19.53
C ILE A 281 8.61 -11.76 -18.02
N PHE A 282 8.10 -10.83 -17.21
CA PHE A 282 8.15 -10.94 -15.76
C PHE A 282 7.27 -12.11 -15.27
N HIS A 283 6.03 -12.21 -15.75
CA HIS A 283 5.09 -13.26 -15.37
C HIS A 283 5.60 -14.68 -15.73
N GLU A 284 6.23 -14.82 -16.90
CA GLU A 284 6.77 -16.08 -17.41
C GLU A 284 8.01 -16.56 -16.64
N LYS A 285 8.75 -15.65 -15.98
CA LYS A 285 9.95 -15.98 -15.21
C LYS A 285 9.69 -16.27 -13.73
N THR A 286 8.52 -15.94 -13.20
CA THR A 286 8.20 -16.08 -11.76
C THR A 286 7.22 -17.19 -11.40
N ILE A 287 6.65 -17.94 -12.37
CA ILE A 287 5.71 -19.03 -12.09
C ILE A 287 6.31 -20.36 -12.58
N PRO A 288 6.39 -21.41 -11.73
CA PRO A 288 6.91 -22.71 -12.14
C PRO A 288 6.06 -23.32 -13.27
N LEU A 289 6.72 -23.99 -14.23
CA LEU A 289 6.13 -24.56 -15.46
C LEU A 289 4.96 -25.53 -15.20
N SER A 290 4.80 -26.04 -13.99
CA SER A 290 3.71 -26.93 -13.58
C SER A 290 2.33 -26.28 -13.68
N THR A 291 2.21 -24.97 -13.40
CA THR A 291 0.93 -24.24 -13.47
C THR A 291 0.51 -23.90 -14.90
N LEU A 292 1.46 -23.83 -15.84
CA LEU A 292 1.19 -23.46 -17.23
C LEU A 292 0.37 -24.53 -17.97
N LYS A 293 0.47 -25.80 -17.57
CA LYS A 293 -0.30 -26.91 -18.18
C LYS A 293 -1.79 -26.87 -17.87
N ILE A 294 -2.22 -26.21 -16.78
CA ILE A 294 -3.63 -26.15 -16.40
C ILE A 294 -4.36 -25.05 -17.20
N LEU A 295 -3.69 -23.94 -17.54
CA LEU A 295 -4.33 -22.81 -18.21
C LEU A 295 -4.50 -23.00 -19.73
N VAL A 296 -3.66 -23.81 -20.37
CA VAL A 296 -3.73 -24.06 -21.83
C VAL A 296 -4.91 -24.98 -22.21
N VAL A 297 -5.49 -25.72 -21.25
CA VAL A 297 -6.63 -26.62 -21.51
C VAL A 297 -7.99 -25.90 -21.43
N SER A 298 -8.05 -24.65 -20.97
CA SER A 298 -9.33 -23.90 -20.88
C SER A 298 -9.49 -22.78 -21.92
N VAL A 299 -8.64 -22.73 -22.94
CA VAL A 299 -8.78 -21.79 -24.09
C VAL A 299 -8.73 -22.53 -25.44
N LEU A 300 -9.26 -23.76 -25.47
CA LEU A 300 -9.72 -24.44 -26.69
C LEU A 300 -11.14 -24.95 -26.48
#